data_AF-A0A661EDV2-F1
#
_entry.id   AF-A0A661EDV2-F1
#
_cell.length_a   1.000
_cell.length_b   1.000
_cell.length_c   1.000
_cell.angle_alpha   90.00
_cell.angle_beta   90.00
_cell.angle_gamma   90.00
#
_symmetry.space_group_name_H-M   'P 1'
#
loop_
_entity.id
_entity.type
_entity.pdbx_description
1 polymer ?
#
loop_
_entity_poly.entity_id
_entity_poly.type
_entity_poly.pdbx_seq_one_letter_code
_entity_poly.pdbx_strand_id
1 'polypeptide(L)'
;MSIIKKLFEKSSDIIKGDNLSVDEIKMQLAKNKASEMFYEKAMSEIAEDNKKPGIWAQAMTEANFDENSARQSYMKIRVASLQDEAVEMAIKKQEQAIEKQELVQKFLQKQEQELLLKQKLRDFTFIDKNTNLMWKRHHEPNKMDWDKAMDYAKNHEFAGYDDWHLPSIDELKTIVKKSRKPTIDSEVFPNTPADIFWSSTPSSNNSSNAWWLGFISGYNHNDCRTNSYYIRLVRAGE
;
A
#
# COMPACT_ATOMS: atom_id res chain seq x y z
N MET A 1 -52.56 -26.89 -9.01
CA MET A 1 -51.45 -27.23 -8.08
C MET A 1 -50.14 -26.88 -8.77
N SER A 2 -49.45 -25.91 -8.18
CA SER A 2 -48.47 -25.00 -8.78
C SER A 2 -47.22 -25.68 -9.38
N ILE A 3 -46.62 -25.04 -10.38
CA ILE A 3 -45.31 -25.32 -10.99
C ILE A 3 -44.24 -25.60 -9.92
N ILE A 4 -44.38 -24.99 -8.74
CA ILE A 4 -43.55 -25.20 -7.54
C ILE A 4 -43.57 -26.66 -7.08
N LYS A 5 -44.70 -27.37 -7.17
CA LYS A 5 -44.82 -28.79 -6.76
C LYS A 5 -44.12 -29.73 -7.75
N LYS A 6 -44.19 -29.43 -9.05
CA LYS A 6 -43.43 -30.14 -10.10
C LYS A 6 -41.92 -29.91 -9.99
N LEU A 7 -41.50 -28.71 -9.59
CA LEU A 7 -40.09 -28.40 -9.28
C LEU A 7 -39.60 -29.15 -8.04
N PHE A 8 -40.46 -29.28 -7.01
CA PHE A 8 -40.14 -30.01 -5.79
C PHE A 8 -40.05 -31.54 -6.00
N GLU A 9 -40.97 -32.13 -6.77
CA GLU A 9 -40.94 -33.56 -7.09
C GLU A 9 -39.75 -33.95 -7.98
N LYS A 10 -39.34 -33.08 -8.93
CA LYS A 10 -38.08 -33.27 -9.67
C LYS A 10 -36.83 -33.14 -8.78
N SER A 11 -36.92 -32.42 -7.66
CA SER A 11 -35.82 -32.30 -6.69
C SER A 11 -35.75 -33.47 -5.72
N SER A 12 -36.85 -34.20 -5.48
CA SER A 12 -36.84 -35.38 -4.59
C SER A 12 -36.16 -36.60 -5.22
N ASP A 13 -36.10 -36.68 -6.55
CA ASP A 13 -35.34 -37.73 -7.26
C ASP A 13 -33.82 -37.50 -7.24
N ILE A 14 -33.36 -36.34 -6.76
CA ILE A 14 -31.95 -36.04 -6.53
C ILE A 14 -31.50 -36.50 -5.12
N ILE A 15 -32.42 -36.93 -4.25
CA ILE A 15 -32.10 -37.44 -2.90
C ILE A 15 -31.73 -38.94 -2.97
N LYS A 16 -30.84 -39.29 -3.89
CA LYS A 16 -30.04 -40.52 -3.84
C LYS A 16 -28.60 -40.17 -4.23
N GLY A 17 -27.83 -39.76 -3.21
CA GLY A 17 -26.38 -39.58 -3.30
C GLY A 17 -25.96 -38.12 -3.19
N ASP A 18 -25.24 -37.84 -2.10
CA ASP A 18 -24.42 -36.65 -1.80
C ASP A 18 -25.13 -35.35 -1.35
N ASN A 19 -24.90 -35.00 -0.08
CA ASN A 19 -25.29 -33.74 0.55
C ASN A 19 -24.49 -32.57 -0.06
N LEU A 20 -24.94 -32.06 -1.22
CA LEU A 20 -24.37 -30.86 -1.83
C LEU A 20 -24.66 -29.62 -0.97
N SER A 21 -23.65 -28.77 -0.80
CA SER A 21 -23.77 -27.45 -0.16
C SER A 21 -24.72 -26.53 -0.95
N VAL A 22 -25.34 -25.57 -0.26
CA VAL A 22 -26.19 -24.54 -0.89
C VAL A 22 -25.46 -23.80 -2.02
N ASP A 23 -24.14 -23.61 -1.90
CA ASP A 23 -23.34 -22.96 -2.93
C ASP A 23 -23.09 -23.86 -4.15
N GLU A 24 -22.95 -25.17 -3.94
CA GLU A 24 -22.84 -26.15 -5.03
C GLU A 24 -24.15 -26.27 -5.80
N ILE A 25 -25.30 -26.24 -5.09
CA ILE A 25 -26.64 -26.23 -5.70
C ILE A 25 -26.84 -24.96 -6.53
N LYS A 26 -26.47 -23.78 -6.00
CA LYS A 26 -26.53 -22.51 -6.75
C LYS A 26 -25.63 -22.54 -7.99
N MET A 27 -24.42 -23.10 -7.86
CA MET A 27 -23.49 -23.24 -8.97
C MET A 27 -24.03 -24.18 -10.05
N GLN A 28 -24.63 -25.30 -9.67
CA GLN A 28 -25.23 -26.25 -10.61
C GLN A 28 -26.44 -25.64 -11.32
N LEU A 29 -27.31 -24.93 -10.60
CA LEU A 29 -28.43 -24.18 -11.18
C LEU A 29 -27.96 -23.11 -12.16
N ALA A 30 -26.88 -22.40 -11.84
CA ALA A 30 -26.29 -21.40 -12.74
C ALA A 30 -25.72 -22.04 -14.01
N LYS A 31 -25.01 -23.18 -13.89
CA LYS A 31 -24.50 -23.95 -15.03
C LYS A 31 -25.62 -24.45 -15.95
N ASN A 32 -26.71 -24.95 -15.37
CA ASN A 32 -27.86 -25.43 -16.13
C ASN A 32 -28.55 -24.28 -16.89
N LYS A 33 -28.81 -23.15 -16.22
CA LYS A 33 -29.40 -21.96 -16.87
C LYS A 33 -28.50 -21.37 -17.96
N ALA A 34 -27.19 -21.33 -17.73
CA ALA A 34 -26.24 -20.87 -18.73
C ALA A 34 -26.25 -21.81 -19.94
N SER A 35 -26.31 -23.13 -19.72
CA SER A 35 -26.40 -24.12 -20.79
C SER A 35 -27.66 -23.92 -21.62
N GLU A 36 -28.84 -23.78 -21.00
CA GLU A 36 -30.11 -23.47 -21.69
C GLU A 36 -29.99 -22.22 -22.57
N MET A 37 -29.42 -21.13 -22.04
CA MET A 37 -29.19 -19.88 -22.78
C MET A 37 -28.26 -20.06 -23.99
N PHE A 38 -27.21 -20.88 -23.87
CA PHE A 38 -26.32 -21.16 -25.00
C PHE A 38 -26.99 -22.04 -26.07
N TYR A 39 -27.83 -23.00 -25.66
CA TYR A 39 -28.63 -23.79 -26.60
C TYR A 39 -29.64 -22.90 -27.35
N GLU A 40 -30.34 -21.99 -26.65
CA GLU A 40 -31.25 -21.03 -27.27
C GLU A 40 -30.54 -20.16 -28.31
N LYS A 41 -29.36 -19.63 -27.98
CA LYS A 41 -28.56 -18.81 -28.90
C LYS A 41 -28.07 -19.61 -30.11
N ALA A 42 -27.64 -20.85 -29.94
CA ALA A 42 -27.22 -21.70 -31.06
C ALA A 42 -28.42 -22.05 -31.98
N MET A 43 -29.61 -22.26 -31.41
CA MET A 43 -30.84 -22.48 -32.17
C MET A 43 -31.27 -21.22 -32.95
N SER A 44 -31.17 -20.03 -32.34
CA SER A 44 -31.51 -18.78 -33.03
C SER A 44 -30.55 -18.51 -34.20
N GLU A 45 -29.24 -18.77 -34.03
CA GLU A 45 -28.25 -18.65 -35.12
C GLU A 45 -28.59 -19.57 -36.31
N ILE A 46 -29.13 -20.78 -36.07
CA ILE A 46 -29.60 -21.67 -37.14
C ILE A 46 -30.88 -21.13 -37.80
N ALA A 47 -31.84 -20.65 -37.02
CA ALA A 47 -33.13 -20.17 -37.50
C ALA A 47 -33.01 -18.87 -38.32
N GLU A 48 -32.07 -18.00 -37.95
CA GLU A 48 -31.77 -16.72 -38.62
C GLU A 48 -30.77 -16.86 -39.77
N ASP A 49 -30.32 -18.09 -40.07
CA ASP A 49 -29.26 -18.41 -41.03
C ASP A 49 -27.93 -17.67 -40.78
N ASN A 50 -27.67 -17.31 -39.52
CA ASN A 50 -26.46 -16.61 -39.08
C ASN A 50 -25.46 -17.60 -38.46
N LYS A 51 -25.27 -18.74 -39.13
CA LYS A 51 -24.40 -19.82 -38.64
C LYS A 51 -22.93 -19.39 -38.76
N LYS A 52 -22.12 -19.72 -37.75
CA LYS A 52 -20.67 -19.49 -37.80
C LYS A 52 -20.04 -20.37 -38.89
N PRO A 53 -19.46 -19.81 -39.97
CA PRO A 53 -19.07 -20.59 -41.15
C PRO A 53 -18.07 -21.72 -40.85
N GLY A 54 -17.09 -21.48 -39.98
CA GLY A 54 -16.09 -22.49 -39.60
C GLY A 54 -16.69 -23.67 -38.81
N ILE A 55 -17.54 -23.36 -37.82
CA ILE A 55 -18.23 -24.38 -37.02
C ILE A 55 -19.24 -25.14 -37.88
N TRP A 56 -19.92 -24.45 -38.79
CA TRP A 56 -20.85 -25.07 -39.73
C TRP A 56 -20.15 -26.03 -40.70
N ALA A 57 -19.00 -25.65 -41.26
CA ALA A 57 -18.22 -26.53 -42.12
C ALA A 57 -17.74 -27.80 -41.38
N GLN A 58 -17.33 -27.66 -40.11
CA GLN A 58 -16.96 -28.80 -39.27
C GLN A 58 -18.18 -29.71 -39.02
N ALA A 59 -19.32 -29.14 -38.65
CA ALA A 59 -20.54 -29.89 -38.41
C ALA A 59 -21.05 -30.63 -39.67
N MET A 60 -20.95 -30.01 -40.85
CA MET A 60 -21.27 -30.64 -42.14
C MET A 60 -20.35 -31.81 -42.46
N THR A 61 -19.06 -31.69 -42.14
CA THR A 61 -18.08 -32.76 -42.34
C THR A 61 -18.37 -33.95 -41.41
N GLU A 62 -18.66 -33.69 -40.14
CA GLU A 62 -19.03 -34.73 -39.16
C GLU A 62 -20.35 -35.44 -39.50
N ALA A 63 -21.25 -34.74 -40.19
CA ALA A 63 -22.55 -35.23 -40.59
C ALA A 63 -22.59 -35.91 -41.97
N ASN A 64 -21.44 -36.12 -42.64
CA ASN A 64 -21.39 -36.61 -44.01
C ASN A 64 -22.27 -35.79 -44.98
N PHE A 65 -22.31 -34.47 -44.80
CA PHE A 65 -23.10 -33.52 -45.57
C PHE A 65 -24.64 -33.70 -45.45
N ASP A 66 -25.14 -34.46 -44.46
CA ASP A 66 -26.55 -34.45 -44.11
C ASP A 66 -26.92 -33.21 -43.29
N GLU A 67 -27.84 -32.39 -43.79
CA GLU A 67 -28.15 -31.09 -43.20
C GLU A 67 -28.83 -31.22 -41.82
N ASN A 68 -29.67 -32.23 -41.61
CA ASN A 68 -30.36 -32.44 -40.33
C ASN A 68 -29.39 -32.87 -39.23
N SER A 69 -28.49 -33.79 -39.55
CA SER A 69 -27.41 -34.23 -38.66
C SER A 69 -26.40 -33.10 -38.42
N ALA A 70 -26.09 -32.30 -39.44
CA ALA A 70 -25.20 -31.15 -39.33
C ALA A 70 -25.76 -30.07 -38.40
N ARG A 71 -27.08 -29.82 -38.40
CA ARG A 71 -27.71 -28.89 -37.43
C ARG A 71 -27.54 -29.38 -35.99
N GLN A 72 -27.64 -30.68 -35.73
CA GLN A 72 -27.41 -31.25 -34.39
C GLN A 72 -25.95 -31.15 -33.96
N SER A 73 -25.01 -31.47 -34.86
CA SER A 73 -23.58 -31.33 -34.59
C SER A 73 -23.19 -29.86 -34.37
N TYR A 74 -23.75 -28.94 -35.18
CA TYR A 74 -23.54 -27.50 -35.02
C TYR A 74 -23.97 -27.01 -33.64
N MET A 75 -25.17 -27.39 -33.17
CA MET A 75 -25.65 -26.97 -31.85
C MET A 75 -24.69 -27.42 -30.73
N LYS A 76 -24.21 -28.67 -30.78
CA LYS A 76 -23.28 -29.19 -29.77
C LYS A 76 -21.96 -28.43 -29.76
N ILE A 77 -21.34 -28.24 -30.93
CA ILE A 77 -20.06 -27.55 -31.05
C ILE A 77 -20.22 -26.06 -30.69
N ARG A 78 -21.32 -25.44 -31.11
CA ARG A 78 -21.58 -24.01 -30.86
C ARG A 78 -21.84 -23.72 -29.39
N VAL A 79 -22.58 -24.58 -28.69
CA VAL A 79 -22.81 -24.43 -27.25
C VAL A 79 -21.50 -24.49 -26.47
N ALA A 80 -20.59 -25.43 -26.80
CA ALA A 80 -19.27 -25.48 -26.21
C ALA A 80 -18.46 -24.21 -26.49
N SER A 81 -18.43 -23.76 -27.75
CA SER A 81 -17.77 -22.50 -28.14
C SER A 81 -18.33 -21.28 -27.40
N LEU A 82 -19.65 -21.21 -27.18
CA LEU A 82 -20.28 -20.12 -26.43
C LEU A 82 -19.95 -20.16 -24.93
N GLN A 83 -19.80 -21.35 -24.36
CA GLN A 83 -19.33 -21.52 -22.98
C GLN A 83 -17.91 -21.00 -22.83
N ASP A 84 -17.02 -21.35 -23.76
CA ASP A 84 -15.62 -20.88 -23.77
C ASP A 84 -15.55 -19.35 -23.91
N GLU A 85 -16.29 -18.77 -24.87
CA GLU A 85 -16.41 -17.31 -25.04
C GLU A 85 -16.89 -16.62 -23.74
N ALA A 86 -17.88 -17.20 -23.05
CA ALA A 86 -18.41 -16.65 -21.81
C ALA A 86 -17.41 -16.72 -20.66
N VAL A 87 -16.64 -17.81 -20.57
CA VAL A 87 -15.56 -17.96 -19.57
C VAL A 87 -14.46 -16.94 -19.84
N GLU A 88 -14.02 -16.78 -21.10
CA GLU A 88 -13.01 -15.77 -21.47
C GLU A 88 -13.47 -14.34 -21.14
N MET A 89 -14.73 -14.00 -21.44
CA MET A 89 -15.30 -12.70 -21.10
C MET A 89 -15.36 -12.48 -19.57
N ALA A 90 -15.71 -13.52 -18.81
CA ALA A 90 -15.76 -13.45 -17.35
C ALA A 90 -14.37 -13.25 -16.74
N ILE A 91 -13.37 -13.98 -17.23
CA ILE A 91 -11.96 -13.83 -16.84
C ILE A 91 -11.50 -12.41 -17.12
N LYS A 92 -11.68 -11.93 -18.36
CA LYS A 92 -11.27 -10.56 -18.74
C LYS A 92 -11.94 -9.48 -17.87
N LYS A 93 -13.23 -9.63 -17.59
CA LYS A 93 -13.95 -8.71 -16.70
C LYS A 93 -13.40 -8.74 -15.28
N GLN A 94 -13.03 -9.93 -14.79
CA GLN A 94 -12.45 -10.10 -13.47
C GLN A 94 -11.03 -9.52 -13.40
N GLU A 95 -10.21 -9.71 -14.43
CA GLU A 95 -8.87 -9.11 -14.54
C GLU A 95 -8.94 -7.58 -14.47
N GLN A 96 -9.86 -6.96 -15.23
CA GLN A 96 -10.09 -5.51 -15.16
C GLN A 96 -10.55 -5.05 -13.77
N ALA A 97 -11.38 -5.85 -13.09
CA ALA A 97 -11.82 -5.55 -11.73
C ALA A 97 -10.65 -5.63 -10.74
N ILE A 98 -9.77 -6.63 -10.88
CA ILE A 98 -8.56 -6.80 -10.06
C ILE A 98 -7.61 -5.62 -10.30
N GLU A 99 -7.32 -5.26 -11.55
CA GLU A 99 -6.46 -4.13 -11.89
C GLU A 99 -6.99 -2.82 -11.27
N LYS A 100 -8.30 -2.59 -11.35
CA LYS A 100 -8.94 -1.44 -10.71
C LYS A 100 -8.79 -1.48 -9.18
N GLN A 101 -8.94 -2.65 -8.56
CA GLN A 101 -8.73 -2.81 -7.12
C GLN A 101 -7.29 -2.51 -6.72
N GLU A 102 -6.30 -2.99 -7.49
CA GLU A 102 -4.89 -2.70 -7.25
C GLU A 102 -4.56 -1.21 -7.34
N LEU A 103 -5.13 -0.50 -8.32
CA LEU A 103 -4.99 0.95 -8.45
C LEU A 103 -5.56 1.69 -7.23
N VAL A 104 -6.73 1.26 -6.74
CA VAL A 104 -7.34 1.82 -5.53
C VAL A 104 -6.46 1.55 -4.31
N GLN A 105 -5.91 0.34 -4.16
CA GLN A 105 -5.00 0.00 -3.06
C GLN A 105 -3.74 0.86 -3.08
N LYS A 106 -3.10 1.03 -4.25
CA LYS A 106 -1.93 1.90 -4.40
C LYS A 106 -2.24 3.35 -4.03
N PHE A 107 -3.41 3.86 -4.42
CA PHE A 107 -3.84 5.21 -4.06
C PHE A 107 -4.04 5.36 -2.55
N LEU A 108 -4.73 4.42 -1.91
CA LEU A 108 -4.95 4.45 -0.46
C LEU A 108 -3.64 4.36 0.31
N GLN A 109 -2.73 3.47 -0.11
CA GLN A 109 -1.40 3.35 0.51
C GLN A 109 -0.62 4.67 0.43
N LYS A 110 -0.67 5.36 -0.71
CA LYS A 110 -0.04 6.68 -0.87
C LYS A 110 -0.67 7.72 0.06
N GLN A 111 -1.99 7.75 0.15
CA GLN A 111 -2.71 8.68 1.05
C GLN A 111 -2.37 8.42 2.53
N GLU A 112 -2.26 7.15 2.93
CA GLU A 112 -1.86 6.76 4.29
C GLU A 112 -0.43 7.21 4.60
N GLN A 113 0.51 7.04 3.65
CA GLN A 113 1.89 7.51 3.79
C GLN A 113 1.95 9.04 3.95
N GLU A 114 1.19 9.79 3.14
CA GLU A 114 1.08 11.25 3.25
C GLU A 114 0.49 11.69 4.59
N LEU A 115 -0.51 10.96 5.11
CA LEU A 115 -1.11 11.24 6.41
C LEU A 115 -0.13 10.99 7.55
N LEU A 116 0.58 9.87 7.53
CA LEU A 116 1.61 9.53 8.51
C LEU A 116 2.74 10.57 8.50
N LEU A 117 3.12 11.05 7.31
CA LEU A 117 4.11 12.09 7.15
C LEU A 117 3.70 13.40 7.84
N LYS A 118 2.46 13.85 7.58
CA LYS A 118 1.89 15.05 8.20
C LYS A 118 1.79 14.92 9.72
N GLN A 119 1.42 13.74 10.20
CA GLN A 119 1.37 13.46 11.64
C GLN A 119 2.78 13.54 12.25
N LYS A 120 3.78 12.90 11.62
CA LYS A 120 5.17 12.97 12.10
C LYS A 120 5.69 14.41 12.15
N LEU A 121 5.39 15.20 11.11
CA LEU A 121 5.74 16.61 11.06
C LEU A 121 5.13 17.36 12.25
N ARG A 122 3.82 17.19 12.47
CA ARG A 122 3.08 17.88 13.55
C ARG A 122 3.57 17.50 14.95
N ASP A 123 3.76 16.21 15.20
CA ASP A 123 3.94 15.69 16.56
C ASP A 123 5.41 15.62 16.98
N PHE A 124 6.34 15.54 16.01
CA PHE A 124 7.76 15.30 16.28
C PHE A 124 8.71 16.37 15.75
N THR A 125 8.22 17.44 15.11
CA THR A 125 9.05 18.60 14.74
C THR A 125 8.58 19.88 15.40
N PHE A 126 9.48 20.86 15.49
CA PHE A 126 9.21 22.19 16.01
C PHE A 126 9.90 23.24 15.14
N ILE A 127 9.15 24.22 14.66
CA ILE A 127 9.69 25.34 13.88
C ILE A 127 9.90 26.53 14.82
N ASP A 128 11.16 26.94 15.00
CA ASP A 128 11.52 28.18 15.68
C ASP A 128 11.35 29.36 14.72
N LYS A 129 10.29 30.14 14.92
CA LYS A 129 9.94 31.28 14.08
C LYS A 129 10.97 32.42 14.09
N ASN A 130 11.84 32.48 15.09
CA ASN A 130 12.84 33.55 15.18
C ASN A 130 14.06 33.28 14.29
N THR A 131 14.42 32.01 14.18
CA THR A 131 15.62 31.55 13.43
C THR A 131 15.25 30.92 12.11
N ASN A 132 13.96 30.64 11.90
CA ASN A 132 13.44 29.83 10.81
C ASN A 132 14.15 28.47 10.73
N LEU A 133 14.34 27.81 11.88
CA LEU A 133 14.92 26.48 11.98
C LEU A 133 13.86 25.46 12.39
N MET A 134 13.88 24.30 11.76
CA MET A 134 13.03 23.17 12.13
C MET A 134 13.85 22.15 12.91
N TRP A 135 13.40 21.87 14.13
CA TRP A 135 14.05 20.95 15.07
C TRP A 135 13.28 19.65 15.18
N LYS A 136 14.01 18.52 15.33
CA LYS A 136 13.39 17.32 15.90
C LYS A 136 13.08 17.58 17.37
N ARG A 137 11.86 17.24 17.80
CA ARG A 137 11.41 17.38 19.20
C ARG A 137 12.12 16.40 20.13
N HIS A 138 12.39 15.19 19.65
CA HIS A 138 13.18 14.18 20.36
C HIS A 138 14.66 14.26 19.97
N HIS A 139 15.53 13.90 20.89
CA HIS A 139 16.94 13.64 20.60
C HIS A 139 17.12 12.21 20.06
N GLU A 140 18.29 11.92 19.47
CA GLU A 140 18.57 10.54 19.05
C GLU A 140 18.86 9.64 20.25
N PRO A 141 18.41 8.38 20.23
CA PRO A 141 18.44 7.50 21.40
C PRO A 141 19.86 7.17 21.87
N ASN A 142 20.82 7.11 20.94
CA ASN A 142 22.18 6.67 21.22
C ASN A 142 23.14 7.86 21.29
N LYS A 143 24.01 7.85 22.30
CA LYS A 143 25.19 8.71 22.32
C LYS A 143 26.17 8.22 21.26
N MET A 144 26.89 9.15 20.65
CA MET A 144 27.88 8.84 19.61
C MET A 144 29.05 9.81 19.64
N ASP A 145 30.18 9.35 19.11
CA ASP A 145 31.33 10.23 18.86
C ASP A 145 31.00 11.27 17.78
N TRP A 146 31.81 12.32 17.72
CA TRP A 146 31.50 13.50 16.91
C TRP A 146 31.49 13.20 15.41
N ASP A 147 32.43 12.41 14.92
CA ASP A 147 32.48 12.05 13.49
C ASP A 147 31.27 11.20 13.09
N LYS A 148 30.89 10.21 13.92
CA LYS A 148 29.65 9.45 13.71
C LYS A 148 28.40 10.33 13.82
N ALA A 149 28.38 11.32 14.71
CA ALA A 149 27.26 12.26 14.83
C ALA A 149 27.06 13.06 13.55
N MET A 150 28.15 13.56 12.96
CA MET A 150 28.14 14.30 11.69
C MET A 150 27.63 13.41 10.54
N ASP A 151 28.17 12.19 10.43
CA ASP A 151 27.76 11.25 9.39
C ASP A 151 26.32 10.76 9.57
N TYR A 152 25.91 10.51 10.82
CA TYR A 152 24.53 10.11 11.14
C TYR A 152 23.55 11.20 10.71
N ALA A 153 23.81 12.45 11.09
CA ALA A 153 22.95 13.57 10.79
C ALA A 153 22.78 13.75 9.27
N LYS A 154 23.89 13.73 8.53
CA LYS A 154 23.90 13.94 7.06
C LYS A 154 23.11 12.89 6.28
N ASN A 155 23.02 11.67 6.79
CA ASN A 155 22.30 10.58 6.13
C ASN A 155 20.93 10.31 6.77
N HIS A 156 20.44 11.22 7.62
CA HIS A 156 19.21 11.01 8.36
C HIS A 156 18.00 11.52 7.59
N GLU A 157 17.07 10.62 7.28
CA GLU A 157 15.77 10.97 6.73
C GLU A 157 14.72 10.97 7.85
N PHE A 158 14.05 12.12 8.02
CA PHE A 158 12.99 12.24 9.02
C PHE A 158 11.89 13.19 8.56
N ALA A 159 10.64 12.79 8.81
CA ALA A 159 9.44 13.54 8.44
C ALA A 159 9.44 14.02 6.97
N GLY A 160 10.03 13.23 6.05
CA GLY A 160 10.04 13.48 4.61
C GLY A 160 11.17 14.37 4.11
N TYR A 161 12.10 14.72 4.99
CA TYR A 161 13.27 15.52 4.67
C TYR A 161 14.55 14.72 4.89
N ASP A 162 15.53 14.97 4.04
CA ASP A 162 16.86 14.35 3.99
C ASP A 162 18.00 15.37 4.24
N ASP A 163 17.66 16.64 4.47
CA ASP A 163 18.56 17.77 4.71
C ASP A 163 18.78 18.07 6.21
N TRP A 164 18.55 17.07 7.06
CA TRP A 164 18.85 17.17 8.48
C TRP A 164 20.36 17.26 8.71
N HIS A 165 20.76 18.06 9.69
CA HIS A 165 22.16 18.21 10.07
C HIS A 165 22.32 18.34 11.59
N LEU A 166 23.55 18.12 12.04
CA LEU A 166 23.93 18.35 13.41
C LEU A 166 24.01 19.87 13.64
N PRO A 167 23.33 20.44 14.65
CA PRO A 167 23.25 21.87 14.86
C PRO A 167 24.63 22.43 15.17
N SER A 168 24.92 23.60 14.63
CA SER A 168 26.06 24.41 15.07
C SER A 168 25.89 24.83 16.53
N ILE A 169 26.99 25.26 17.15
CA ILE A 169 26.94 25.70 18.54
C ILE A 169 26.06 26.93 18.72
N ASP A 170 25.93 27.77 17.69
CA ASP A 170 25.09 28.96 17.72
C ASP A 170 23.61 28.60 17.56
N GLU A 171 23.27 27.62 16.72
CA GLU A 171 21.90 27.09 16.64
C GLU A 171 21.48 26.43 17.95
N LEU A 172 22.35 25.64 18.61
CA LEU A 172 22.01 25.06 19.92
C LEU A 172 21.73 26.13 20.98
N LYS A 173 22.38 27.30 20.92
CA LYS A 173 22.13 28.39 21.86
C LYS A 173 20.75 29.02 21.67
N THR A 174 20.15 28.97 20.48
CA THR A 174 18.84 29.60 20.23
C THR A 174 17.71 28.91 20.99
N ILE A 175 17.87 27.62 21.27
CA ILE A 175 16.92 26.81 22.06
C ILE A 175 17.23 26.80 23.57
N VAL A 176 18.24 27.55 24.02
CA VAL A 176 18.58 27.69 25.45
C VAL A 176 17.72 28.76 26.11
N LYS A 177 16.96 28.37 27.14
CA LYS A 177 16.18 29.27 28.00
C LYS A 177 16.84 29.38 29.37
N LYS A 178 17.64 30.43 29.59
CA LYS A 178 18.41 30.64 30.85
C LYS A 178 17.55 30.86 32.09
N SER A 179 16.27 31.22 31.94
CA SER A 179 15.34 31.44 33.06
C SER A 179 14.80 30.15 33.70
N ARG A 180 15.21 28.97 33.23
CA ARG A 180 14.74 27.65 33.71
C ARG A 180 15.87 26.64 33.84
N LYS A 181 15.62 25.55 34.57
CA LYS A 181 16.52 24.40 34.73
C LYS A 181 15.75 23.09 34.53
N PRO A 182 16.17 22.17 33.64
CA PRO A 182 17.22 22.37 32.63
C PRO A 182 16.90 23.56 31.72
N THR A 183 17.93 24.15 31.11
CA THR A 183 17.82 25.35 30.25
C THR A 183 17.20 25.04 28.88
N ILE A 184 16.39 24.00 28.76
CA ILE A 184 15.65 23.63 27.54
C ILE A 184 14.15 23.59 27.86
N ASP A 185 13.32 23.92 26.87
CA ASP A 185 11.89 23.84 27.03
C ASP A 185 11.37 22.40 26.92
N SER A 186 10.96 21.79 28.02
CA SER A 186 10.41 20.42 28.04
C SER A 186 9.05 20.28 27.34
N GLU A 187 8.30 21.38 27.17
CA GLU A 187 7.03 21.34 26.41
C GLU A 187 7.30 21.24 24.91
N VAL A 188 8.40 21.83 24.44
CA VAL A 188 8.82 21.79 23.03
C VAL A 188 9.69 20.55 22.75
N PHE A 189 10.60 20.24 23.66
CA PHE A 189 11.59 19.18 23.57
C PHE A 189 11.40 18.15 24.71
N PRO A 190 10.33 17.33 24.63
CA PRO A 190 10.00 16.37 25.68
C PRO A 190 11.11 15.35 25.89
N ASN A 191 11.23 14.86 27.13
CA ASN A 191 12.19 13.82 27.52
C ASN A 191 13.66 14.15 27.21
N THR A 192 14.01 15.43 27.05
CA THR A 192 15.41 15.81 26.82
C THR A 192 16.22 15.67 28.10
N PRO A 193 17.30 14.87 28.13
CA PRO A 193 18.16 14.75 29.29
C PRO A 193 18.86 16.08 29.60
N ALA A 194 19.03 16.38 30.88
CA ALA A 194 19.83 17.51 31.35
C ALA A 194 21.34 17.21 31.25
N ASP A 195 21.80 16.90 30.03
CA ASP A 195 23.16 16.44 29.72
C ASP A 195 23.70 17.23 28.51
N ILE A 196 24.84 16.79 27.98
CA ILE A 196 25.63 17.41 26.94
C ILE A 196 25.21 16.89 25.55
N PHE A 197 25.14 17.82 24.60
CA PHE A 197 24.81 17.58 23.20
C PHE A 197 25.93 18.07 22.29
N TRP A 198 26.33 17.23 21.34
CA TRP A 198 27.29 17.63 20.31
C TRP A 198 26.74 18.75 19.43
N SER A 199 27.63 19.66 19.04
CA SER A 199 27.40 20.57 17.92
C SER A 199 28.26 20.18 16.72
N SER A 200 27.91 20.64 15.52
CA SER A 200 28.74 20.51 14.32
C SER A 200 29.94 21.46 14.29
N THR A 201 30.12 22.29 15.31
CA THR A 201 31.21 23.28 15.33
C THR A 201 32.52 22.64 15.82
N PRO A 202 33.57 22.54 14.98
CA PRO A 202 34.87 22.05 15.41
C PRO A 202 35.58 23.07 16.31
N SER A 203 36.49 22.63 17.19
CA SER A 203 37.34 23.55 17.95
C SER A 203 38.43 24.14 17.07
N SER A 204 38.54 25.47 17.04
CA SER A 204 39.59 26.19 16.29
C SER A 204 40.99 25.98 16.88
N ASN A 205 41.07 25.75 18.19
CA ASN A 205 42.34 25.69 18.92
C ASN A 205 42.91 24.27 18.97
N ASN A 206 42.09 23.25 18.75
CA ASN A 206 42.49 21.85 18.76
C ASN A 206 41.61 21.04 17.80
N SER A 207 42.22 20.53 16.73
CA SER A 207 41.52 19.73 15.72
C SER A 207 40.93 18.44 16.26
N SER A 208 41.44 17.92 17.39
CA SER A 208 40.89 16.72 18.04
C SER A 208 39.63 16.98 18.85
N ASN A 209 39.23 18.25 19.01
CA ASN A 209 38.07 18.64 19.80
C ASN A 209 36.92 19.18 18.93
N ALA A 210 35.72 19.12 19.48
CA ALA A 210 34.53 19.76 18.95
C ALA A 210 33.72 20.41 20.06
N TRP A 211 32.86 21.37 19.72
CA TRP A 211 32.02 22.07 20.69
C TRP A 211 30.77 21.27 21.02
N TRP A 212 30.34 21.39 22.27
CA TRP A 212 29.10 20.82 22.78
C TRP A 212 28.36 21.84 23.65
N LEU A 213 27.05 21.64 23.86
CA LEU A 213 26.22 22.44 24.75
C LEU A 213 25.53 21.56 25.79
N GLY A 214 25.60 21.95 27.07
CA GLY A 214 24.96 21.25 28.18
C GLY A 214 23.64 21.90 28.60
N PHE A 215 22.52 21.19 28.49
CA PHE A 215 21.21 21.73 28.86
C PHE A 215 20.95 21.81 30.36
N ILE A 216 21.85 21.30 31.21
CA ILE A 216 21.75 21.52 32.67
C ILE A 216 21.89 23.00 33.05
N SER A 217 22.74 23.74 32.34
CA SER A 217 23.13 25.12 32.66
C SER A 217 23.17 26.06 31.46
N GLY A 218 23.08 25.54 30.23
CA GLY A 218 23.17 26.31 29.00
C GLY A 218 24.59 26.74 28.65
N TYR A 219 25.61 26.15 29.29
CA TYR A 219 27.01 26.40 28.98
C TYR A 219 27.50 25.51 27.84
N ASN A 220 28.46 26.03 27.09
CA ASN A 220 29.16 25.31 26.04
C ASN A 220 30.67 25.24 26.34
N HIS A 221 31.27 24.11 25.99
CA HIS A 221 32.71 23.90 26.02
C HIS A 221 33.11 23.04 24.80
N ASN A 222 34.40 22.80 24.61
CA ASN A 222 34.86 21.81 23.65
C ASN A 222 35.52 20.61 24.35
N ASP A 223 35.41 19.43 23.76
CA ASP A 223 36.03 18.21 24.28
C ASP A 223 36.42 17.29 23.12
N CYS A 224 37.15 16.21 23.43
CA CYS A 224 37.67 15.25 22.48
C CYS A 224 36.53 14.64 21.65
N ARG A 225 36.71 14.63 20.32
CA ARG A 225 35.73 14.11 19.35
C ARG A 225 35.38 12.64 19.56
N THR A 226 36.26 11.87 20.21
CA THR A 226 36.04 10.45 20.51
C THR A 226 35.09 10.22 21.69
N ASN A 227 34.72 11.26 22.44
CA ASN A 227 33.73 11.15 23.51
C ASN A 227 32.33 10.95 22.94
N SER A 228 31.49 10.20 23.65
CA SER A 228 30.12 9.92 23.22
C SER A 228 29.11 10.82 23.92
N TYR A 229 28.45 11.71 23.19
CA TYR A 229 27.40 12.61 23.70
C TYR A 229 26.08 12.46 22.94
N TYR A 230 25.02 13.06 23.48
CA TYR A 230 23.72 13.08 22.81
C TYR A 230 23.78 13.95 21.56
N ILE A 231 22.86 13.68 20.64
CA ILE A 231 22.71 14.47 19.42
C ILE A 231 21.24 14.83 19.21
N ARG A 232 21.02 15.98 18.61
CA ARG A 232 19.72 16.45 18.13
C ARG A 232 19.93 16.94 16.71
N LEU A 233 18.91 16.79 15.88
CA LEU A 233 18.97 17.25 14.50
C LEU A 233 18.13 18.50 14.29
N VAL A 234 18.63 19.34 13.39
CA VAL A 234 17.99 20.56 12.93
C VAL A 234 18.07 20.60 11.40
N ARG A 235 17.16 21.33 10.78
CA ARG A 235 17.20 21.69 9.35
C ARG A 235 16.75 23.14 9.18
N ALA A 236 17.00 23.70 8.00
CA ALA A 236 16.41 24.97 7.64
C ALA A 236 14.86 24.85 7.60
N GLY A 237 14.18 25.87 8.13
CA GLY A 237 12.73 26.00 8.03
C GLY A 237 12.32 26.53 6.66
N GLU A 238 11.09 26.17 6.26
CA GLU A 238 10.43 26.64 5.03
C GLU A 238 9.58 27.88 5.27
#